data_AF-A0A127MI07-F1
#
_entry.id   AF-A0A127MI07-F1
#
_cell.length_a   1.000
_cell.length_b   1.000
_cell.length_c   1.000
_cell.angle_alpha   90.00
_cell.angle_beta   90.00
_cell.angle_gamma   90.00
#
_symmetry.space_group_name_H-M   'P 1'
#
loop_
_entity.id
_entity.type
_entity.pdbx_description
1 polymer ?
#
loop_
_entity_poly.entity_id
_entity_poly.type
_entity_poly.pdbx_seq_one_letter_code
_entity_poly.pdbx_strand_id
1 'polypeptide(L)'
;MKGQCHCGAVRILVPAPPEQVSRCNCSLCRKTGWIGGYWPPDDVQIEAKPEALNPYVQGDRMITTWNCVTCGTHTHWTPVTAPPDRMGVNMRIFGPEEWQHLQVCEVDGASY
;
A
#
# COMPACT_ATOMS: atom_id res chain seq x y z
N MET A 1 -6.05 9.32 -9.05
CA MET A 1 -4.61 9.08 -9.25
C MET A 1 -4.37 7.67 -9.77
N LYS A 2 -3.28 7.46 -10.52
CA LYS A 2 -2.96 6.16 -11.11
C LYS A 2 -1.53 5.77 -10.76
N GLY A 3 -1.39 4.68 -10.00
CA GLY A 3 -0.11 4.11 -9.63
C GLY A 3 0.12 2.79 -10.34
N GLN A 4 1.39 2.37 -10.45
CA GLN A 4 1.73 1.07 -11.00
C GLN A 4 2.99 0.50 -10.36
N CYS A 5 3.08 -0.83 -10.31
CA CYS A 5 4.35 -1.48 -10.01
C CYS A 5 5.41 -1.14 -11.08
N HIS A 6 6.68 -1.42 -10.79
CA HIS A 6 7.78 -1.07 -11.70
C HIS A 6 7.59 -1.61 -13.13
N CYS A 7 7.13 -2.86 -13.28
CA CYS A 7 6.91 -3.48 -14.59
C CYS A 7 5.53 -3.17 -15.22
N GLY A 8 4.64 -2.46 -14.50
CA GLY A 8 3.29 -2.13 -14.97
C GLY A 8 2.28 -3.29 -14.98
N ALA A 9 2.65 -4.48 -14.49
CA ALA A 9 1.74 -5.64 -14.43
C ALA A 9 0.60 -5.48 -13.39
N VAL A 10 0.81 -4.63 -12.39
CA VAL A 10 -0.17 -4.25 -11.37
C VAL A 10 -0.36 -2.75 -11.45
N ARG A 11 -1.61 -2.31 -11.66
CA ARG A 11 -1.98 -0.89 -11.62
C ARG A 11 -3.05 -0.69 -10.56
N ILE A 12 -3.01 0.47 -9.91
CA ILE A 12 -3.97 0.83 -8.86
C ILE A 12 -4.50 2.23 -9.17
N LEU A 13 -5.82 2.37 -9.13
CA LEU A 13 -6.50 3.65 -9.23
C LEU A 13 -7.15 3.99 -7.89
N VAL A 14 -6.98 5.24 -7.48
CA VAL A 14 -7.61 5.84 -6.28
C VAL A 14 -8.24 7.18 -6.67
N PRO A 15 -9.29 7.67 -5.99
CA PRO A 15 -10.04 8.85 -6.44
C PRO A 15 -9.21 10.14 -6.38
N ALA A 16 -8.43 10.35 -5.33
CA ALA A 16 -7.66 11.58 -5.07
C ALA A 16 -6.45 11.31 -4.17
N PRO A 17 -5.48 12.24 -4.07
CA PRO A 17 -4.42 12.16 -3.07
C PRO A 17 -4.98 12.07 -1.65
N PRO A 18 -4.34 11.32 -0.73
CA PRO A 18 -4.76 11.33 0.67
C PRO A 18 -4.37 12.66 1.30
N GLU A 19 -5.02 13.03 2.41
CA GLU A 19 -4.66 14.27 3.15
C GLU A 19 -3.23 14.21 3.72
N GLN A 20 -2.80 13.02 4.12
CA GLN A 20 -1.48 12.75 4.67
C GLN A 20 -1.02 11.36 4.27
N VAL A 21 0.28 11.11 4.37
CA VAL A 21 0.87 9.79 4.16
C VAL A 21 1.43 9.26 5.46
N SER A 22 1.44 7.93 5.64
CA SER A 22 2.02 7.32 6.85
C SER A 22 3.35 6.65 6.57
N ARG A 23 4.30 6.85 7.49
CA ARG A 23 5.54 6.10 7.56
C ARG A 23 5.54 5.26 8.82
N CYS A 24 5.52 3.94 8.64
CA CYS A 24 5.50 2.99 9.74
C CYS A 24 6.88 2.42 9.99
N ASN A 25 7.26 2.33 11.27
CA ASN A 25 8.53 1.75 11.69
C ASN A 25 8.44 0.22 11.97
N CYS A 26 7.35 -0.50 11.67
CA CYS A 26 7.36 -1.94 11.93
C CYS A 26 8.44 -2.67 11.10
N SER A 27 8.78 -3.90 11.51
CA SER A 27 9.88 -4.65 10.88
C SER A 27 9.63 -4.96 9.40
N LEU A 28 8.37 -5.00 8.96
CA LEU A 28 7.97 -5.14 7.55
C LEU A 28 8.10 -3.81 6.81
N CYS A 29 7.45 -2.75 7.28
CA CYS A 29 7.42 -1.43 6.63
C CYS A 29 8.81 -0.82 6.46
N ARG A 30 9.71 -1.01 7.44
CA ARG A 30 11.11 -0.57 7.33
C ARG A 30 11.86 -1.30 6.21
N LYS A 31 11.57 -2.58 5.94
CA LYS A 31 12.26 -3.38 4.91
C LYS A 31 11.66 -3.21 3.53
N THR A 32 10.34 -3.01 3.43
CA THR A 32 9.65 -2.79 2.15
C THR A 32 9.73 -1.34 1.68
N GLY A 33 10.13 -0.41 2.56
CA GLY A 33 10.06 1.01 2.27
C GLY A 33 8.61 1.39 2.00
N TRP A 34 7.71 1.13 2.95
CA TRP A 34 6.31 1.51 2.83
C TRP A 34 6.11 3.01 3.11
N ILE A 35 5.35 3.71 2.26
CA ILE A 35 4.67 4.97 2.58
C ILE A 35 3.21 4.76 2.21
N GLY A 36 2.32 4.80 3.20
CA GLY A 36 0.92 4.43 3.01
C GLY A 36 0.03 5.64 2.80
N GLY A 37 -0.77 5.62 1.74
CA GLY A 37 -2.06 6.33 1.68
C GLY A 37 -3.18 5.34 2.01
N TYR A 38 -4.32 5.84 2.50
CA TYR A 38 -5.43 4.98 2.94
C TYR A 38 -6.77 5.45 2.37
N TRP A 39 -7.59 4.48 1.98
CA TRP A 39 -8.94 4.69 1.42
C TRP A 39 -9.85 3.53 1.85
N PRO A 40 -11.18 3.70 1.75
CA PRO A 40 -12.12 2.58 1.73
C PRO A 40 -11.77 1.60 0.60
N PRO A 41 -11.92 0.27 0.80
CA PRO A 41 -11.67 -0.71 -0.26
C PRO A 41 -12.45 -0.47 -1.55
N ASP A 42 -13.69 0.02 -1.43
CA ASP A 42 -14.57 0.29 -2.57
C ASP A 42 -14.05 1.45 -3.46
N ASP A 43 -13.18 2.31 -2.92
CA ASP A 43 -12.57 3.42 -3.66
C ASP A 43 -11.25 3.03 -4.36
N VAL A 44 -10.73 1.82 -4.12
CA VAL A 44 -9.46 1.36 -4.69
C VAL A 44 -9.68 0.30 -5.75
N GLN A 45 -9.41 0.68 -7.00
CA GLN A 45 -9.47 -0.26 -8.12
C GLN A 45 -8.09 -0.88 -8.36
N ILE A 46 -7.99 -2.21 -8.29
CA ILE A 46 -6.77 -2.95 -8.58
C ILE A 46 -6.92 -3.62 -9.96
N GLU A 47 -6.09 -3.21 -10.90
CA GLU A 47 -5.99 -3.80 -12.23
C GLU A 47 -4.75 -4.70 -12.30
N ALA A 48 -4.95 -5.99 -12.06
CA ALA A 48 -3.91 -7.01 -12.16
C ALA A 48 -4.53 -8.36 -12.52
N LYS A 49 -3.77 -9.22 -13.19
CA LYS A 49 -4.13 -10.64 -13.26
C LYS A 49 -3.95 -11.28 -11.87
N PRO A 50 -4.78 -12.25 -11.47
CA PRO A 50 -4.64 -12.90 -10.16
C PRO A 50 -3.22 -13.42 -9.88
N GLU A 51 -2.58 -14.01 -10.89
CA GLU A 51 -1.22 -14.55 -10.82
C GLU A 51 -0.10 -13.48 -10.80
N ALA A 52 -0.43 -12.20 -11.03
CA ALA A 52 0.54 -11.11 -10.97
C ALA A 52 0.76 -10.61 -9.52
N LEU A 53 -0.09 -11.03 -8.58
CA LEU A 53 -0.08 -10.62 -7.18
C LEU A 53 0.36 -11.78 -6.28
N ASN A 54 1.33 -11.50 -5.42
CA ASN A 54 1.78 -12.41 -4.37
C ASN A 54 1.28 -11.91 -3.01
N PRO A 55 0.41 -12.66 -2.31
CA PRO A 55 -0.03 -12.31 -0.97
C PRO A 55 1.02 -12.67 0.08
N TYR A 56 1.13 -11.84 1.11
CA TYR A 56 1.92 -12.13 2.30
C TYR A 56 1.21 -11.60 3.55
N VAL A 57 0.94 -12.50 4.50
CA VAL A 57 0.37 -12.19 5.81
C VAL A 57 1.45 -12.40 6.86
N GLN A 58 1.76 -11.35 7.63
CA GLN A 58 2.78 -11.40 8.67
C GLN A 58 2.16 -11.33 10.08
N GLY A 59 2.99 -11.59 11.09
CA GLY A 59 2.79 -11.13 12.47
C GLY A 59 1.38 -11.33 13.01
N ASP A 60 0.79 -10.22 13.48
CA ASP A 60 -0.57 -10.08 14.04
C ASP A 60 -1.73 -10.57 13.14
N ARG A 61 -1.45 -10.93 11.89
CA ARG A 61 -2.41 -11.38 10.87
C ARG A 61 -3.53 -10.37 10.61
N MET A 62 -3.29 -9.08 10.85
CA MET A 62 -4.31 -8.04 10.68
C MET A 62 -4.56 -7.67 9.22
N ILE A 63 -3.53 -7.80 8.37
CA ILE A 63 -3.56 -7.38 6.97
C ILE A 63 -2.90 -8.42 6.07
N THR A 64 -3.37 -8.50 4.82
CA THR A 64 -2.64 -9.15 3.73
C THR A 64 -1.93 -8.09 2.92
N THR A 65 -0.63 -8.21 2.78
CA THR A 65 0.16 -7.32 1.92
C THR A 65 0.38 -7.96 0.56
N TRP A 66 0.47 -7.14 -0.48
CA TRP A 66 0.51 -7.60 -1.87
C TRP A 66 1.69 -7.00 -2.62
N ASN A 67 2.54 -7.88 -3.17
CA ASN A 67 3.61 -7.47 -4.06
C ASN A 67 3.41 -8.03 -5.48
N CYS A 68 3.97 -7.33 -6.46
CA CYS A 68 4.03 -7.84 -7.81
C CYS A 68 4.96 -9.06 -7.87
N VAL A 69 4.48 -10.16 -8.46
CA VAL A 69 5.26 -11.39 -8.67
C VAL A 69 6.46 -11.13 -9.59
N THR A 70 6.28 -10.30 -10.61
CA THR A 70 7.30 -10.06 -11.64
C THR A 70 8.46 -9.17 -11.17
N CYS A 71 8.17 -8.06 -10.47
CA CYS A 71 9.18 -7.06 -10.11
C CYS A 71 9.36 -6.84 -8.61
N GLY A 72 8.63 -7.57 -7.75
CA GLY A 72 8.74 -7.46 -6.30
C GLY A 72 8.18 -6.17 -5.69
N THR A 73 7.72 -5.20 -6.48
CA THR A 73 7.17 -3.94 -5.96
C THR A 73 6.00 -4.21 -5.03
N HIS A 74 6.09 -3.70 -3.81
CA HIS A 74 5.04 -3.76 -2.82
C HIS A 74 3.97 -2.70 -3.14
N THR A 75 2.73 -3.12 -3.36
CA THR A 75 1.71 -2.26 -3.99
C THR A 75 0.64 -1.79 -3.01
N HIS A 76 0.03 -2.70 -2.28
CA HIS A 76 -1.08 -2.40 -1.37
C HIS A 76 -1.21 -3.45 -0.28
N TRP A 77 -2.06 -3.19 0.69
CA TRP A 77 -2.53 -4.20 1.64
C TRP A 77 -4.05 -4.16 1.74
N THR A 78 -4.66 -5.31 2.04
CA THR A 78 -6.10 -5.47 2.29
C THR A 78 -6.35 -5.92 3.73
N PRO A 79 -7.43 -5.47 4.39
CA PRO A 79 -7.72 -5.85 5.76
C PRO A 79 -8.06 -7.34 5.88
N VAL A 80 -7.68 -7.96 7.00
CA VAL A 80 -8.11 -9.30 7.44
C VAL A 80 -8.90 -9.18 8.73
N THR A 81 -8.27 -8.66 9.79
CA THR A 81 -8.93 -8.27 11.06
C THR A 81 -8.74 -6.79 11.39
N ALA A 82 -7.94 -6.06 10.61
CA ALA A 82 -7.95 -4.61 10.60
C ALA A 82 -9.34 -4.07 10.23
N PRO A 83 -9.69 -2.83 10.63
CA PRO A 83 -10.95 -2.20 10.23
C PRO A 83 -11.22 -2.37 8.73
N PRO A 84 -12.36 -2.97 8.35
CA PRO A 84 -12.62 -3.38 6.98
C PRO A 84 -12.86 -2.20 6.02
N ASP A 85 -13.16 -1.03 6.57
CA ASP A 85 -13.35 0.23 5.87
C ASP A 85 -12.04 0.94 5.51
N ARG A 86 -10.89 0.28 5.74
CA ARG A 86 -9.58 0.84 5.45
C ARG A 86 -8.69 -0.16 4.74
N MET A 87 -8.15 0.25 3.60
CA MET A 87 -7.03 -0.40 2.94
C MET A 87 -5.91 0.60 2.67
N GLY A 88 -4.69 0.10 2.48
CA GLY A 88 -3.53 0.96 2.23
C GLY A 88 -2.90 0.72 0.87
N VAL A 89 -2.46 1.79 0.23
CA VAL A 89 -1.74 1.75 -1.05
C VAL A 89 -0.37 2.41 -0.86
N ASN A 90 0.67 1.81 -1.44
CA ASN A 90 2.03 2.33 -1.37
C ASN A 90 2.14 3.59 -2.24
N MET A 91 2.32 4.76 -1.64
CA MET A 91 2.42 6.01 -2.40
C MET A 91 3.61 6.03 -3.37
N ARG A 92 4.64 5.19 -3.13
CA ARG A 92 5.80 5.06 -4.03
C ARG A 92 5.49 4.45 -5.40
N ILE A 93 4.28 3.95 -5.64
CA ILE A 93 3.86 3.48 -6.98
C ILE A 93 3.24 4.60 -7.84
N PHE A 94 3.07 5.81 -7.28
CA PHE A 94 2.55 7.00 -7.95
C PHE A 94 3.69 7.98 -8.31
N GLY A 95 3.37 9.01 -9.10
CA GLY A 95 4.29 10.11 -9.39
C GLY A 95 4.73 10.80 -8.09
N PRO A 96 6.03 11.09 -7.87
CA PRO A 96 6.52 11.76 -6.67
C PRO A 96 5.80 13.08 -6.37
N GLU A 97 5.47 13.84 -7.40
CA GLU A 97 4.75 15.11 -7.34
C GLU A 97 3.36 14.99 -6.72
N GLU A 98 2.73 13.81 -6.82
CA GLU A 98 1.37 13.59 -6.33
C GLU A 98 1.30 13.40 -4.81
N TRP A 99 2.42 13.12 -4.12
CA TRP A 99 2.38 12.79 -2.69
C TRP A 99 3.55 13.31 -1.83
N GLN A 100 4.73 13.60 -2.39
CA GLN A 100 5.90 13.96 -1.56
C GLN A 100 5.75 15.28 -0.80
N HIS A 101 4.84 16.14 -1.24
CA HIS A 101 4.52 17.40 -0.57
C HIS A 101 3.56 17.22 0.62
N LEU A 102 2.95 16.03 0.77
CA LEU A 102 1.99 15.74 1.83
C LEU A 102 2.70 15.53 3.17
N GLN A 103 2.01 15.87 4.26
CA GLN A 103 2.52 15.64 5.60
C GLN A 103 2.76 14.15 5.85
N VAL A 104 3.89 13.82 6.46
CA VAL A 104 4.21 12.46 6.90
C VAL A 104 3.76 12.28 8.35
N CYS A 105 2.83 11.37 8.57
CA CYS A 105 2.44 10.87 9.87
C CYS A 105 3.31 9.66 10.24
N GLU A 106 4.13 9.79 11.28
CA GLU A 106 4.92 8.67 11.81
C GLU A 106 4.02 7.72 12.59
N VAL A 107 4.15 6.42 12.32
CA VAL A 107 3.41 5.36 12.99
C VAL A 107 4.39 4.43 13.68
N ASP A 108 4.23 4.27 15.00
CA ASP A 108 5.02 3.33 15.80
C ASP A 108 4.47 1.90 15.72
N GLY A 109 4.55 1.30 14.54
CA GLY A 109 4.14 -0.08 14.32
C GLY A 109 5.09 -1.13 14.91
N ALA A 110 6.21 -0.74 15.51
CA ALA A 110 7.15 -1.66 16.15
C ALA A 110 6.77 -2.00 17.60
N SER A 111 5.91 -1.18 18.21
CA SER A 111 5.42 -1.35 19.58
C SER A 111 4.09 -2.12 19.67
N TYR A 112 3.50 -2.49 18.53
CA TYR A 112 2.30 -3.33 18.43
C TYR A 112 2.68 -4.80 18.26
#